data_AF-A0A368S052-F1
#
_entry.id   AF-A0A368S052-F1
#
_cell.length_a   1.000
_cell.length_b   1.000
_cell.length_c   1.000
_cell.angle_alpha   90.00
_cell.angle_beta   90.00
_cell.angle_gamma   90.00
#
_symmetry.space_group_name_H-M   'P 1'
#
loop_
_entity.id
_entity.type
_entity.pdbx_description
1 polymer ?
#
loop_
_entity_poly.entity_id
_entity_poly.type
_entity_poly.pdbx_seq_one_letter_code
_entity_poly.pdbx_strand_id
1 'polypeptide(L)'
;MKGFSLGLLFWNSGHMVRRRELCRYFMQPCIGLEFWTSVEKCRRCARRNPEHTKSGVKHAGNPITNDYYDSKGLAEYAWSHAVVSDEVYDRIKKYCNFKNSNWSDDCSAAMDIVYSQYREIDIYNIYAPKCLLNQTSPSSAAQAFFENDQEHFRRRIHMFSGYDPCYSSYAEDYFNKQEVQKAFHANISGLLPGKWHVCSDSILNSYNFSVFSVLPIYSKLIKAGLRVWLYSGDADGRVPVIGSRYCVEALGLPTKTQWQPWYLDKQVAGRFVEYQGMSMVTVRGAGHLVPLNKPAEGLTLINTFLRDLGGAGGAINCSSSDSDSFNATVNVSGGARTGRSSSKRALIVARN
;
A
#
# COMPACT_ATOMS: atom_id res chain seq x y z
N MET A 1 41.10 20.36 -35.30
CA MET A 1 41.95 19.32 -35.92
C MET A 1 42.53 18.45 -34.82
N LYS A 2 42.36 17.11 -34.94
CA LYS A 2 43.14 15.99 -34.35
C LYS A 2 43.17 15.90 -32.80
N GLY A 3 42.89 14.79 -32.10
CA GLY A 3 42.69 13.39 -32.45
C GLY A 3 43.66 12.47 -31.67
N PHE A 4 43.13 11.47 -30.95
CA PHE A 4 43.74 10.18 -30.51
C PHE A 4 44.94 10.20 -29.53
N SER A 5 45.30 9.20 -28.71
CA SER A 5 44.74 7.92 -28.18
C SER A 5 45.83 7.25 -27.29
N LEU A 6 45.49 6.10 -26.68
CA LEU A 6 46.29 5.09 -25.92
C LEU A 6 46.69 5.44 -24.47
N GLY A 7 46.62 4.53 -23.48
CA GLY A 7 46.20 3.12 -23.46
C GLY A 7 46.76 2.38 -22.22
N LEU A 8 46.00 1.39 -21.72
CA LEU A 8 46.39 0.16 -20.97
C LEU A 8 47.03 0.31 -19.56
N LEU A 9 46.39 -0.19 -18.49
CA LEU A 9 46.21 -1.58 -17.97
C LEU A 9 47.20 -1.88 -16.82
N PHE A 10 46.68 -2.11 -15.61
CA PHE A 10 47.22 -3.10 -14.68
C PHE A 10 46.08 -3.72 -13.86
N TRP A 11 46.07 -5.05 -13.85
CA TRP A 11 45.20 -5.94 -13.10
C TRP A 11 46.10 -6.68 -12.09
N ASN A 12 45.71 -6.72 -10.81
CA ASN A 12 45.87 -7.91 -9.94
C ASN A 12 44.97 -7.70 -8.70
N SER A 13 43.93 -8.52 -8.52
CA SER A 13 43.93 -9.78 -7.74
C SER A 13 43.84 -9.49 -6.24
N GLY A 14 42.90 -9.97 -5.44
CA GLY A 14 41.79 -10.89 -5.61
C GLY A 14 41.36 -11.31 -4.20
N HIS A 15 40.10 -11.12 -3.83
CA HIS A 15 39.46 -11.92 -2.77
C HIS A 15 37.95 -11.94 -3.06
N MET A 16 37.57 -12.98 -3.77
CA MET A 16 36.20 -13.34 -4.09
C MET A 16 35.57 -13.99 -2.85
N VAL A 17 35.05 -13.18 -1.92
CA VAL A 17 34.11 -13.69 -0.93
C VAL A 17 32.78 -13.89 -1.64
N ARG A 18 32.31 -15.15 -1.68
CA ARG A 18 31.14 -15.59 -2.43
C ARG A 18 29.91 -14.76 -2.02
N ARG A 19 29.26 -14.14 -3.02
CA ARG A 19 27.97 -13.40 -2.90
C ARG A 19 26.79 -14.17 -2.26
N ARG A 20 26.95 -15.45 -1.91
CA ARG A 20 25.87 -16.28 -1.36
C ARG A 20 25.83 -16.37 0.17
N GLU A 21 26.82 -15.83 0.89
CA GLU A 21 26.86 -15.96 2.36
C GLU A 21 26.36 -14.72 3.15
N LEU A 22 26.16 -13.58 2.49
CA LEU A 22 25.56 -12.39 3.12
C LEU A 22 24.01 -12.39 3.14
N CYS A 23 23.36 -13.31 2.43
CA CYS A 23 21.89 -13.41 2.38
C CYS A 23 21.27 -14.22 3.54
N ARG A 24 22.05 -14.73 4.51
CA ARG A 24 21.49 -15.51 5.64
C ARG A 24 21.06 -14.68 6.85
N TYR A 25 21.40 -13.38 6.92
CA TYR A 25 21.15 -12.57 8.12
C TYR A 25 20.22 -11.37 7.95
N PHE A 26 19.78 -11.06 6.73
CA PHE A 26 18.82 -9.97 6.51
C PHE A 26 17.81 -10.39 5.44
N MET A 27 16.54 -10.61 5.84
CA MET A 27 15.42 -10.91 4.92
C MET A 27 14.84 -9.65 4.23
N GLN A 28 15.33 -8.45 4.54
CA GLN A 28 14.85 -7.18 3.96
C GLN A 28 15.63 -6.57 2.77
N PRO A 29 16.91 -6.90 2.42
CA PRO A 29 17.60 -6.19 1.34
C PRO A 29 17.22 -6.66 -0.08
N CYS A 30 16.65 -7.86 -0.23
CA CYS A 30 16.40 -8.44 -1.56
C CYS A 30 15.23 -7.77 -2.30
N ILE A 31 14.22 -7.29 -1.57
CA ILE A 31 13.06 -6.58 -2.16
C ILE A 31 13.52 -5.24 -2.76
N GLY A 32 14.48 -4.56 -2.12
CA GLY A 32 15.02 -3.29 -2.58
C GLY A 32 15.76 -3.38 -3.93
N LEU A 33 16.50 -4.47 -4.18
CA LEU A 33 17.27 -4.64 -5.43
C LEU A 33 16.38 -4.98 -6.63
N GLU A 34 15.36 -5.81 -6.44
CA GLU A 34 14.40 -6.18 -7.51
C GLU A 34 13.46 -5.01 -7.86
N PHE A 35 13.10 -4.21 -6.86
CA PHE A 35 12.36 -2.97 -7.06
C PHE A 35 13.18 -1.93 -7.84
N TRP A 36 14.43 -1.68 -7.44
CA TRP A 36 15.30 -0.69 -8.12
C TRP A 36 15.62 -1.08 -9.57
N THR A 37 15.88 -2.36 -9.82
CA THR A 37 16.15 -2.85 -11.19
C THR A 37 14.91 -2.75 -12.09
N SER A 38 13.71 -2.92 -11.55
CA SER A 38 12.45 -2.75 -12.28
C SER A 38 12.15 -1.27 -12.57
N VAL A 39 12.38 -0.38 -11.61
CA VAL A 39 12.25 1.08 -11.78
C VAL A 39 13.24 1.62 -12.82
N GLU A 40 14.50 1.19 -12.77
CA GLU A 40 15.54 1.62 -13.72
C GLU A 40 15.26 1.13 -15.14
N LYS A 41 14.72 -0.09 -15.29
CA LYS A 41 14.23 -0.63 -16.57
C LYS A 41 13.04 0.16 -17.10
N CYS A 42 12.05 0.48 -16.26
CA CYS A 42 10.93 1.35 -16.65
C CYS A 42 11.40 2.74 -17.09
N ARG A 43 12.36 3.34 -16.37
CA ARG A 43 12.92 4.66 -16.69
C ARG A 43 13.68 4.66 -18.02
N ARG A 44 14.45 3.61 -18.32
CA ARG A 44 15.12 3.44 -19.62
C ARG A 44 14.15 3.18 -20.77
N CYS A 45 13.05 2.47 -20.52
CA CYS A 45 12.02 2.20 -21.52
C CYS A 45 11.24 3.48 -21.87
N ALA A 46 10.85 4.27 -20.86
CA ALA A 46 10.13 5.54 -21.03
C ALA A 46 10.93 6.59 -21.83
N ARG A 47 12.27 6.61 -21.70
CA ARG A 47 13.13 7.53 -22.48
C ARG A 47 13.28 7.16 -23.95
N ARG A 48 13.04 5.90 -24.33
CA ARG A 48 13.29 5.39 -25.69
C ARG A 48 12.05 5.40 -26.59
N ASN A 49 10.84 5.53 -26.05
CA ASN A 49 9.60 5.58 -26.81
C ASN A 49 8.65 6.68 -26.30
N PRO A 50 8.74 7.91 -26.81
CA PRO A 50 7.86 9.01 -26.41
C PRO A 50 6.38 8.73 -26.67
N GLU A 51 6.05 8.01 -27.75
CA GLU A 51 4.66 7.71 -28.14
C GLU A 51 4.00 6.58 -27.32
N HIS A 52 4.79 5.73 -26.64
CA HIS A 52 4.25 4.66 -25.78
C HIS A 52 3.98 5.09 -24.33
N THR A 53 4.15 6.36 -23.98
CA THR A 53 3.89 6.88 -22.63
C THR A 53 2.40 7.13 -22.32
N LYS A 54 1.49 6.78 -23.25
CA LYS A 54 0.03 6.89 -23.05
C LYS A 54 -0.62 5.73 -22.28
N SER A 55 0.13 4.69 -21.88
CA SER A 55 -0.38 3.61 -21.01
C SER A 55 -0.23 3.93 -19.51
N GLY A 56 -0.46 5.20 -19.13
CA GLY A 56 -0.27 5.69 -17.77
C GLY A 56 -1.37 5.24 -16.81
N VAL A 57 -1.30 4.00 -16.33
CA VAL A 57 -2.23 3.52 -15.30
C VAL A 57 -1.82 4.08 -13.93
N LYS A 58 -2.80 4.57 -13.17
CA LYS A 58 -2.59 5.15 -11.83
C LYS A 58 -2.99 4.14 -10.75
N HIS A 59 -2.14 3.96 -9.75
CA HIS A 59 -2.37 3.09 -8.60
C HIS A 59 -2.29 3.92 -7.32
N ALA A 60 -3.31 3.86 -6.45
CA ALA A 60 -3.37 4.63 -5.22
C ALA A 60 -3.85 3.75 -4.05
N GLY A 61 -3.08 3.74 -2.96
CA GLY A 61 -3.33 2.95 -1.76
C GLY A 61 -3.81 3.81 -0.61
N ASN A 62 -4.95 3.45 -0.02
CA ASN A 62 -5.63 4.19 1.04
C ASN A 62 -5.62 5.72 0.80
N PRO A 63 -5.96 6.20 -0.43
CA PRO A 63 -5.76 7.59 -0.76
C PRO A 63 -6.84 8.47 -0.13
N ILE A 64 -6.45 9.63 0.39
CA ILE A 64 -7.37 10.75 0.57
C ILE A 64 -7.82 11.18 -0.83
N THR A 65 -9.13 11.26 -1.04
CA THR A 65 -9.74 11.48 -2.35
C THR A 65 -10.70 12.66 -2.38
N ASN A 66 -11.51 12.81 -1.35
CA ASN A 66 -12.55 13.81 -1.28
C ASN A 66 -12.89 14.07 0.19
N ASP A 67 -12.66 15.29 0.64
CA ASP A 67 -12.76 15.66 2.05
C ASP A 67 -14.13 15.31 2.66
N TYR A 68 -15.22 15.49 1.89
CA TYR A 68 -16.57 15.11 2.34
C TYR A 68 -16.70 13.60 2.55
N TYR A 69 -16.34 12.80 1.56
CA TYR A 69 -16.45 11.34 1.65
C TYR A 69 -15.46 10.72 2.64
N ASP A 70 -14.25 11.26 2.72
CA ASP A 70 -13.21 10.78 3.62
C ASP A 70 -13.57 11.12 5.08
N SER A 71 -14.06 12.33 5.36
CA SER A 71 -14.49 12.71 6.72
C SER A 71 -15.74 11.94 7.16
N LYS A 72 -16.73 11.82 6.28
CA LYS A 72 -17.92 11.00 6.52
C LYS A 72 -17.54 9.55 6.77
N GLY A 73 -16.66 9.00 5.94
CA GLY A 73 -16.20 7.63 6.03
C GLY A 73 -15.41 7.36 7.31
N LEU A 74 -14.56 8.29 7.76
CA LEU A 74 -13.84 8.20 9.03
C LEU A 74 -14.79 8.09 10.22
N ALA A 75 -15.82 8.94 10.28
CA ALA A 75 -16.81 8.92 11.36
C ALA A 75 -17.67 7.65 11.36
N GLU A 76 -18.15 7.23 10.20
CA GLU A 76 -18.99 6.03 10.06
C GLU A 76 -18.19 4.74 10.33
N TYR A 77 -16.93 4.71 9.94
CA TYR A 77 -16.02 3.61 10.24
C TYR A 77 -15.74 3.52 11.74
N ALA A 78 -15.45 4.66 12.39
CA ALA A 78 -15.23 4.70 13.84
C ALA A 78 -16.43 4.11 14.60
N TRP A 79 -17.65 4.51 14.22
CA TRP A 79 -18.88 4.01 14.81
C TRP A 79 -19.09 2.50 14.55
N SER A 80 -19.06 2.09 13.29
CA SER A 80 -19.32 0.69 12.90
C SER A 80 -18.27 -0.30 13.43
N HIS A 81 -17.10 0.18 13.84
CA HIS A 81 -16.01 -0.63 14.39
C HIS A 81 -15.81 -0.42 15.90
N ALA A 82 -16.85 0.06 16.58
CA ALA A 82 -16.90 0.22 18.04
C ALA A 82 -15.80 1.14 18.64
N VAL A 83 -15.24 2.05 17.85
CA VAL A 83 -14.31 3.08 18.32
C VAL A 83 -15.05 4.19 19.05
N VAL A 84 -16.28 4.50 18.63
CA VAL A 84 -17.16 5.48 19.29
C VAL A 84 -18.56 4.94 19.48
N SER A 85 -19.29 5.49 20.44
CA SER A 85 -20.67 5.09 20.75
C SER A 85 -21.69 5.64 19.75
N ASP A 86 -22.91 5.07 19.78
CA ASP A 86 -24.06 5.55 19.02
C ASP A 86 -24.36 7.03 19.30
N GLU A 87 -24.24 7.48 20.56
CA GLU A 87 -24.47 8.88 20.95
C GLU A 87 -23.53 9.85 20.21
N VAL A 88 -22.25 9.50 20.11
CA VAL A 88 -21.26 10.32 19.39
C VAL A 88 -21.60 10.35 17.89
N TYR A 89 -21.94 9.20 17.31
CA TYR A 89 -22.28 9.12 15.89
C TYR A 89 -23.59 9.84 15.55
N ASP A 90 -24.59 9.80 16.44
CA ASP A 90 -25.85 10.54 16.29
C ASP A 90 -25.62 12.05 16.31
N ARG A 91 -24.72 12.54 17.18
CA ARG A 91 -24.29 13.95 17.17
C ARG A 91 -23.60 14.31 15.85
N ILE A 92 -22.71 13.45 15.35
CA ILE A 92 -22.05 13.66 14.05
C ILE A 92 -23.08 13.75 12.93
N LYS A 93 -24.02 12.80 12.84
CA LYS A 93 -25.09 12.84 11.82
C LYS A 93 -25.94 14.10 11.90
N LYS A 94 -26.15 14.64 13.10
CA LYS A 94 -26.96 15.84 13.32
C LYS A 94 -26.23 17.13 12.98
N TYR A 95 -24.95 17.25 13.33
CA TYR A 95 -24.22 18.53 13.29
C TYR A 95 -23.14 18.60 12.20
N CYS A 96 -22.65 17.47 11.69
CA CYS A 96 -21.59 17.43 10.69
C CYS A 96 -22.14 17.26 9.27
N ASN A 97 -21.99 18.29 8.44
CA ASN A 97 -22.32 18.22 7.01
C ASN A 97 -21.11 17.83 6.14
N PHE A 98 -19.88 17.87 6.67
CA PHE A 98 -18.60 17.58 6.00
C PHE A 98 -18.36 18.26 4.63
N LYS A 99 -19.17 19.23 4.21
CA LYS A 99 -19.04 19.85 2.88
C LYS A 99 -17.84 20.78 2.79
N ASN A 100 -17.45 21.34 3.93
CA ASN A 100 -16.37 22.30 4.07
C ASN A 100 -15.40 21.82 5.14
N SER A 101 -14.16 22.32 5.09
CA SER A 101 -13.14 22.11 6.11
C SER A 101 -13.40 22.90 7.40
N ASN A 102 -14.25 23.93 7.35
CA ASN A 102 -14.68 24.67 8.53
C ASN A 102 -15.97 24.06 9.11
N TRP A 103 -15.81 23.25 10.16
CA TRP A 103 -16.91 22.59 10.85
C TRP A 103 -17.54 23.52 11.89
N SER A 104 -18.83 23.32 12.19
CA SER A 104 -19.47 23.99 13.33
C SER A 104 -18.83 23.53 14.64
N ASP A 105 -18.92 24.35 15.69
CA ASP A 105 -18.39 24.00 17.01
C ASP A 105 -18.94 22.65 17.52
N ASP A 106 -20.22 22.38 17.30
CA ASP A 106 -20.85 21.10 17.66
C ASP A 106 -20.26 19.90 16.89
N CYS A 107 -19.97 20.09 15.59
CA CYS A 107 -19.36 19.05 14.78
C CYS A 107 -17.89 18.84 15.18
N SER A 108 -17.14 19.92 15.39
CA SER A 108 -15.76 19.87 15.86
C SER A 108 -15.67 19.14 17.20
N ALA A 109 -16.54 19.47 18.16
CA ALA A 109 -16.59 18.79 19.46
C ALA A 109 -16.90 17.29 19.33
N ALA A 110 -17.81 16.90 18.43
CA ALA A 110 -18.11 15.49 18.21
C ALA A 110 -16.95 14.74 17.53
N MET A 111 -16.30 15.36 16.54
CA MET A 111 -15.13 14.78 15.86
C MET A 111 -13.88 14.73 16.75
N ASP A 112 -13.72 15.67 17.69
CA ASP A 112 -12.65 15.63 18.68
C ASP A 112 -12.75 14.40 19.59
N ILE A 113 -13.98 13.97 19.91
CA ILE A 113 -14.20 12.70 20.62
C ILE A 113 -13.71 11.53 19.75
N VAL A 114 -14.06 11.49 18.46
CA VAL A 114 -13.59 10.45 17.53
C VAL A 114 -12.06 10.40 17.48
N TYR A 115 -11.40 11.54 17.31
CA TYR A 115 -9.94 11.60 17.29
C TYR A 115 -9.31 11.26 18.65
N SER A 116 -9.99 11.55 19.76
CA SER A 116 -9.52 11.12 21.09
C SER A 116 -9.51 9.60 21.24
N GLN A 117 -10.54 8.91 20.76
CA GLN A 117 -10.59 7.44 20.80
C GLN A 117 -9.55 6.82 19.87
N TYR A 118 -9.36 7.40 18.68
CA TYR A 118 -8.29 6.97 17.78
C TYR A 118 -6.89 7.23 18.32
N ARG A 119 -6.69 8.17 19.26
CA ARG A 119 -5.41 8.35 19.94
C ARG A 119 -5.11 7.22 20.91
N GLU A 120 -6.11 6.47 21.39
CA GLU A 120 -5.90 5.33 22.31
C GLU A 120 -5.46 4.04 21.58
N ILE A 121 -5.70 3.95 20.27
CA ILE A 121 -5.35 2.80 19.41
C ILE A 121 -4.41 3.22 18.27
N ASP A 122 -4.02 2.28 17.41
CA ASP A 122 -3.36 2.60 16.14
C ASP A 122 -4.41 2.93 15.08
N ILE A 123 -4.57 4.22 14.75
CA ILE A 123 -5.51 4.65 13.70
C ILE A 123 -5.17 4.06 12.31
N TYR A 124 -3.91 3.70 12.05
CA TYR A 124 -3.50 3.14 10.78
C TYR A 124 -3.81 1.64 10.67
N ASN A 125 -4.07 0.96 11.77
CA ASN A 125 -4.64 -0.38 11.79
C ASN A 125 -5.36 -0.60 13.12
N ILE A 126 -6.69 -0.43 13.14
CA ILE A 126 -7.47 -0.37 14.39
C ILE A 126 -7.45 -1.67 15.22
N TYR A 127 -7.01 -2.78 14.62
CA TYR A 127 -6.89 -4.08 15.27
C TYR A 127 -5.44 -4.42 15.65
N ALA A 128 -4.47 -3.58 15.29
CA ALA A 128 -3.09 -3.74 15.70
C ALA A 128 -2.85 -3.13 17.09
N PRO A 129 -1.83 -3.63 17.83
CA PRO A 129 -1.34 -2.94 19.01
C PRO A 129 -0.90 -1.50 18.67
N LYS A 130 -1.01 -0.59 19.63
CA LYS A 130 -0.45 0.77 19.53
C LYS A 130 1.03 0.79 19.90
N CYS A 131 1.81 1.64 19.23
CA CYS A 131 3.21 1.88 19.62
C CYS A 131 3.32 2.63 20.96
N LEU A 132 4.15 2.13 21.88
CA LEU A 132 4.33 2.70 23.23
C LEU A 132 5.74 3.26 23.51
N LEU A 133 6.68 3.19 22.56
CA LEU A 133 8.10 3.49 22.78
C LEU A 133 8.41 4.96 23.19
N ASN A 134 7.45 5.88 23.06
CA ASN A 134 7.65 7.30 23.36
C ASN A 134 6.81 7.83 24.55
N GLN A 135 6.15 6.96 25.33
CA GLN A 135 5.42 7.40 26.53
C GLN A 135 6.33 7.48 27.77
N THR A 136 7.33 8.36 27.74
CA THR A 136 7.94 8.92 28.96
C THR A 136 7.19 10.19 29.34
N SER A 137 5.99 10.03 29.88
CA SER A 137 5.26 11.10 30.58
C SER A 137 4.66 10.51 31.86
N PRO A 138 4.91 11.12 33.04
CA PRO A 138 4.61 10.53 34.35
C PRO A 138 3.13 10.65 34.76
N SER A 139 2.19 10.73 33.81
CA SER A 139 0.75 10.86 34.10
C SER A 139 -0.05 9.57 33.92
N SER A 140 0.59 8.46 33.55
CA SER A 140 0.00 7.13 33.64
C SER A 140 0.69 6.31 34.74
N ALA A 141 0.60 6.82 35.97
CA ALA A 141 0.86 6.08 37.20
C ALA A 141 -0.22 5.00 37.45
N ALA A 142 -0.46 4.16 36.44
CA ALA A 142 -1.08 2.84 36.57
C ALA A 142 -0.11 1.74 36.13
N GLN A 143 1.19 2.02 36.22
CA GLN A 143 2.29 1.09 36.00
C GLN A 143 2.79 0.63 37.37
N ALA A 144 2.46 -0.60 37.78
CA ALA A 144 3.30 -1.47 38.62
C ALA A 144 2.54 -2.73 39.09
N PHE A 145 1.99 -3.56 38.19
CA PHE A 145 1.57 -4.91 38.60
C PHE A 145 2.27 -6.07 37.88
N PHE A 146 3.08 -5.84 36.83
CA PHE A 146 3.75 -6.95 36.14
C PHE A 146 5.10 -6.52 35.53
N GLU A 147 6.04 -6.04 36.37
CA GLU A 147 7.35 -5.57 35.91
C GLU A 147 8.41 -6.66 35.69
N ASN A 148 8.12 -7.95 35.88
CA ASN A 148 9.18 -8.98 35.82
C ASN A 148 8.96 -10.14 34.84
N ASP A 149 7.98 -10.07 33.94
CA ASP A 149 7.72 -11.18 32.98
C ASP A 149 7.52 -10.71 31.52
N GLN A 150 7.69 -9.41 31.24
CA GLN A 150 7.39 -8.83 29.92
C GLN A 150 8.33 -9.24 28.80
N GLU A 151 9.60 -9.56 29.07
CA GLU A 151 10.53 -9.96 28.00
C GLU A 151 10.19 -11.36 27.43
N HIS A 152 9.70 -12.27 28.29
CA HIS A 152 9.28 -13.60 27.88
C HIS A 152 7.85 -13.63 27.34
N PHE A 153 6.93 -12.81 27.87
CA PHE A 153 5.56 -12.72 27.35
C PHE A 153 5.48 -12.02 25.97
N ARG A 154 6.33 -11.01 25.72
CA ARG A 154 6.47 -10.39 24.38
C ARG A 154 6.90 -11.37 23.29
N ARG A 155 7.63 -12.43 23.66
CA ARG A 155 8.02 -13.51 22.73
C ARG A 155 6.96 -14.61 22.58
N ARG A 156 5.97 -14.70 23.49
CA ARG A 156 4.93 -15.75 23.49
C ARG A 156 3.62 -15.34 22.84
N ILE A 157 3.32 -14.03 22.71
CA ILE A 157 2.32 -13.61 21.73
C ILE A 157 3.02 -13.68 20.38
N HIS A 158 2.89 -14.84 19.74
CA HIS A 158 3.19 -15.00 18.32
C HIS A 158 2.41 -13.88 17.60
N MET A 159 3.10 -12.81 17.21
CA MET A 159 2.51 -11.70 16.47
C MET A 159 2.08 -12.31 15.14
N PHE A 160 0.80 -12.70 15.03
CA PHE A 160 0.25 -13.41 13.87
C PHE A 160 0.23 -12.56 12.58
N SER A 161 0.89 -11.40 12.56
CA SER A 161 1.10 -10.58 11.38
C SER A 161 2.34 -9.71 11.62
N GLY A 162 3.29 -9.69 10.69
CA GLY A 162 4.57 -8.97 10.78
C GLY A 162 4.47 -7.44 10.73
N TYR A 163 3.42 -6.86 11.30
CA TYR A 163 3.21 -5.42 11.42
C TYR A 163 3.61 -4.95 12.81
N ASP A 164 4.67 -4.14 12.88
CA ASP A 164 5.07 -3.44 14.10
C ASP A 164 4.63 -1.97 14.00
N PRO A 165 3.74 -1.47 14.88
CA PRO A 165 3.26 -0.08 14.86
C PRO A 165 4.37 0.95 15.13
N CYS A 166 5.51 0.53 15.70
CA CYS A 166 6.66 1.38 15.97
C CYS A 166 7.65 1.49 14.79
N TYR A 167 7.27 1.05 13.59
CA TYR A 167 8.16 1.02 12.41
C TYR A 167 8.88 2.34 12.10
N SER A 168 8.28 3.49 12.44
CA SER A 168 8.85 4.81 12.17
C SER A 168 10.12 5.09 12.98
N SER A 169 10.17 4.68 14.26
CA SER A 169 11.36 4.91 15.09
C SER A 169 12.57 4.13 14.57
N TYR A 170 12.37 2.89 14.14
CA TYR A 170 13.44 2.08 13.56
C TYR A 170 13.97 2.68 12.25
N ALA A 171 13.08 3.26 11.44
CA ALA A 171 13.49 3.96 10.22
C ALA A 171 14.30 5.22 10.55
N GLU A 172 13.85 6.03 11.51
CA GLU A 172 14.58 7.24 11.92
C GLU A 172 15.95 6.92 12.50
N ASP A 173 16.04 5.90 13.36
CA ASP A 173 17.32 5.44 13.92
C ASP A 173 18.27 4.96 12.81
N TYR A 174 17.76 4.24 11.81
CA TYR A 174 18.58 3.73 10.71
C TYR A 174 19.05 4.84 9.76
N PHE A 175 18.14 5.70 9.28
CA PHE A 175 18.47 6.74 8.30
C PHE A 175 19.27 7.92 8.89
N ASN A 176 19.34 8.04 10.22
CA ASN A 176 20.20 9.02 10.89
C ASN A 176 21.62 8.52 11.20
N LYS A 177 21.95 7.26 10.90
CA LYS A 177 23.33 6.75 11.02
C LYS A 177 24.23 7.40 9.98
N GLN A 178 25.42 7.82 10.40
CA GLN A 178 26.34 8.56 9.52
C GLN A 178 26.79 7.70 8.33
N GLU A 179 27.06 6.43 8.55
CA GLU A 179 27.44 5.47 7.51
C GLU A 179 26.31 5.24 6.50
N VAL A 180 25.05 5.25 6.96
CA VAL A 180 23.86 5.13 6.09
C VAL A 180 23.70 6.39 5.27
N GLN A 181 23.77 7.57 5.89
CA GLN A 181 23.73 8.86 5.19
C GLN A 181 24.83 8.98 4.12
N LYS A 182 26.07 8.60 4.47
CA LYS A 182 27.20 8.52 3.51
C LYS A 182 26.90 7.56 2.35
N ALA A 183 26.35 6.38 2.61
CA ALA A 183 26.00 5.41 1.57
C ALA A 183 24.88 5.89 0.63
N PHE A 184 23.93 6.67 1.13
CA PHE A 184 22.88 7.32 0.32
C PHE A 184 23.34 8.63 -0.33
N HIS A 185 24.59 9.06 -0.10
CA HIS A 185 25.11 10.37 -0.49
C HIS A 185 24.28 11.55 0.04
N ALA A 186 23.65 11.37 1.21
CA ALA A 186 22.87 12.37 1.91
C ALA A 186 23.68 12.94 3.08
N ASN A 187 23.55 14.24 3.36
CA ASN A 187 24.20 14.92 4.49
C ASN A 187 25.69 14.55 4.73
N ILE A 188 26.46 14.35 3.65
CA ILE A 188 27.83 13.80 3.73
C ILE A 188 28.75 14.68 4.58
N SER A 189 28.57 16.00 4.50
CA SER A 189 29.33 17.00 5.24
C SER A 189 28.83 17.23 6.67
N GLY A 190 27.67 16.65 7.04
CA GLY A 190 27.00 16.92 8.31
C GLY A 190 26.46 18.37 8.44
N LEU A 191 26.45 19.13 7.34
CA LEU A 191 26.08 20.55 7.34
C LEU A 191 24.58 20.78 7.17
N LEU A 192 23.79 19.75 6.83
CA LEU A 192 22.34 19.91 6.78
C LEU A 192 21.78 20.04 8.20
N PRO A 193 20.95 21.06 8.46
CA PRO A 193 20.36 21.23 9.78
C PRO A 193 19.31 20.15 10.04
N GLY A 194 19.42 19.51 11.21
CA GLY A 194 18.42 18.58 11.73
C GLY A 194 18.68 17.11 11.40
N LYS A 195 17.87 16.26 12.02
CA LYS A 195 17.82 14.82 11.76
C LYS A 195 16.83 14.56 10.63
N TRP A 196 17.02 13.44 9.94
CA TRP A 196 15.99 12.88 9.08
C TRP A 196 14.81 12.39 9.93
N HIS A 197 13.59 12.71 9.53
CA HIS A 197 12.35 12.27 10.16
C HIS A 197 11.43 11.65 9.13
N VAL A 198 10.55 10.73 9.55
CA VAL A 198 9.60 10.07 8.65
C VAL A 198 8.60 11.07 8.05
N CYS A 199 8.18 12.06 8.83
CA CYS A 199 7.28 13.14 8.43
C CYS A 199 7.77 14.48 8.97
N SER A 200 7.32 15.58 8.37
CA SER A 200 7.63 16.94 8.83
C SER A 200 6.36 17.69 9.22
N ASP A 201 6.14 17.86 10.53
CA ASP A 201 5.00 18.61 11.04
C ASP A 201 5.04 20.09 10.64
N SER A 202 6.23 20.66 10.49
CA SER A 202 6.41 22.03 9.99
C SER A 202 5.85 22.21 8.57
N ILE A 203 6.14 21.25 7.68
CA ILE A 203 5.57 21.26 6.33
C ILE A 203 4.06 21.05 6.40
N LEU A 204 3.59 20.08 7.19
CA LEU A 204 2.16 19.80 7.32
C LEU A 204 1.37 21.02 7.81
N ASN A 205 1.86 21.69 8.86
CA ASN A 205 1.21 22.84 9.48
C ASN A 205 1.25 24.11 8.63
N SER A 206 2.20 24.20 7.68
CA SER A 206 2.31 25.33 6.75
C SER A 206 1.67 25.06 5.39
N TYR A 207 1.25 23.82 5.12
CA TYR A 207 0.65 23.45 3.84
C TYR A 207 -0.77 24.00 3.69
N ASN A 208 -1.00 24.80 2.65
CA ASN A 208 -2.33 25.35 2.36
C ASN A 208 -3.13 24.38 1.47
N PHE A 209 -4.05 23.63 2.07
CA PHE A 209 -4.95 22.72 1.37
C PHE A 209 -5.98 23.51 0.53
N SER A 210 -5.85 23.45 -0.79
CA SER A 210 -6.70 24.16 -1.75
C SER A 210 -7.51 23.24 -2.68
N VAL A 211 -7.28 21.92 -2.59
CA VAL A 211 -7.94 20.90 -3.40
C VAL A 211 -8.67 19.92 -2.49
N PHE A 212 -10.00 20.02 -2.46
CA PHE A 212 -10.88 19.22 -1.60
C PHE A 212 -11.40 17.94 -2.27
N SER A 213 -11.04 17.71 -3.54
CA SER A 213 -11.54 16.59 -4.33
C SER A 213 -10.65 16.28 -5.52
N VAL A 214 -10.26 15.02 -5.67
CA VAL A 214 -9.51 14.51 -6.83
C VAL A 214 -10.41 13.79 -7.84
N LEU A 215 -11.72 13.67 -7.59
CA LEU A 215 -12.67 13.04 -8.52
C LEU A 215 -12.65 13.68 -9.92
N PRO A 216 -12.54 15.01 -10.09
CA PRO A 216 -12.40 15.62 -11.42
C PRO A 216 -11.12 15.15 -12.14
N ILE A 217 -10.06 14.86 -11.40
CA ILE A 217 -8.80 14.35 -11.95
C ILE A 217 -9.01 12.90 -12.40
N TYR A 218 -9.59 12.03 -11.57
CA TYR A 218 -9.92 10.66 -11.98
C TYR A 218 -10.81 10.62 -13.22
N SER A 219 -11.84 11.47 -13.27
CA SER A 219 -12.72 11.59 -14.43
C SER A 219 -11.95 11.94 -15.72
N LYS A 220 -11.00 12.88 -15.65
CA LYS A 220 -10.15 13.26 -16.79
C LYS A 220 -9.24 12.11 -17.23
N LEU A 221 -8.61 11.42 -16.28
CA LEU A 221 -7.71 10.29 -16.55
C LEU A 221 -8.47 9.14 -17.23
N ILE A 222 -9.65 8.78 -16.71
CA ILE A 222 -10.49 7.72 -17.25
C ILE A 222 -10.96 8.07 -18.67
N LYS A 223 -11.42 9.32 -18.90
CA LYS A 223 -11.81 9.80 -20.25
C LYS A 223 -10.64 9.80 -21.23
N ALA A 224 -9.41 9.97 -20.75
CA ALA A 224 -8.20 9.87 -21.56
C ALA A 224 -7.78 8.40 -21.85
N GLY A 225 -8.58 7.41 -21.43
CA GLY A 225 -8.29 5.99 -21.62
C GLY A 225 -7.28 5.42 -20.62
N LEU A 226 -6.94 6.17 -19.57
CA LEU A 226 -6.05 5.69 -18.51
C LEU A 226 -6.86 4.88 -17.50
N ARG A 227 -6.38 3.68 -17.18
CA ARG A 227 -6.96 2.88 -16.11
C ARG A 227 -6.52 3.41 -14.75
N VAL A 228 -7.43 3.39 -13.79
CA VAL A 228 -7.16 3.80 -12.41
C VAL A 228 -7.44 2.62 -11.49
N TRP A 229 -6.52 2.33 -10.58
CA TRP A 229 -6.69 1.36 -9.52
C TRP A 229 -6.61 2.07 -8.19
N LEU A 230 -7.65 1.87 -7.38
CA LEU A 230 -7.67 2.27 -5.98
C LEU A 230 -7.68 0.99 -5.15
N TYR A 231 -6.81 0.91 -4.15
CA TYR A 231 -6.87 -0.15 -3.17
C TYR A 231 -6.88 0.41 -1.76
N SER A 232 -7.57 -0.27 -0.85
CA SER A 232 -7.67 0.15 0.55
C SER A 232 -7.58 -1.06 1.48
N GLY A 233 -6.73 -0.98 2.50
CA GLY A 233 -6.79 -1.92 3.62
C GLY A 233 -8.07 -1.73 4.43
N ASP A 234 -8.79 -2.82 4.74
CA ASP A 234 -10.09 -2.75 5.43
C ASP A 234 -10.01 -2.64 6.95
N ALA A 235 -8.81 -2.55 7.52
CA ALA A 235 -8.54 -2.22 8.92
C ALA A 235 -8.02 -0.79 9.12
N ASP A 236 -7.90 0.02 8.06
CA ASP A 236 -7.46 1.41 8.13
C ASP A 236 -8.54 2.31 8.73
N GLY A 237 -8.26 2.90 9.90
CA GLY A 237 -9.11 3.91 10.53
C GLY A 237 -8.82 5.35 10.08
N ARG A 238 -7.68 5.60 9.41
CA ARG A 238 -7.27 6.94 8.97
C ARG A 238 -7.92 7.35 7.67
N VAL A 239 -7.95 6.45 6.68
CA VAL A 239 -8.65 6.63 5.41
C VAL A 239 -9.46 5.37 5.10
N PRO A 240 -10.61 5.18 5.77
CA PRO A 240 -11.31 3.91 5.72
C PRO A 240 -11.89 3.59 4.35
N VAL A 241 -11.98 2.29 4.05
CA VAL A 241 -12.54 1.74 2.80
C VAL A 241 -13.87 2.39 2.42
N ILE A 242 -14.76 2.64 3.39
CA ILE A 242 -16.08 3.19 3.14
C ILE A 242 -16.04 4.60 2.52
N GLY A 243 -15.08 5.45 2.91
CA GLY A 243 -14.87 6.76 2.29
C GLY A 243 -14.43 6.63 0.84
N SER A 244 -13.44 5.75 0.58
CA SER A 244 -13.00 5.45 -0.78
C SER A 244 -14.13 4.86 -1.66
N ARG A 245 -15.03 4.04 -1.09
CA ARG A 245 -16.19 3.50 -1.80
C ARG A 245 -17.13 4.61 -2.26
N TYR A 246 -17.51 5.52 -1.36
CA TYR A 246 -18.35 6.65 -1.72
C TYR A 246 -17.71 7.53 -2.81
N CYS A 247 -16.39 7.77 -2.71
CA CYS A 247 -15.67 8.50 -3.75
C CYS A 247 -15.78 7.83 -5.12
N VAL A 248 -15.54 6.50 -5.20
CA VAL A 248 -15.60 5.76 -6.47
C VAL A 248 -17.03 5.71 -7.01
N GLU A 249 -18.02 5.49 -6.16
CA GLU A 249 -19.44 5.46 -6.53
C GLU A 249 -19.91 6.83 -7.07
N ALA A 250 -19.43 7.92 -6.49
CA ALA A 250 -19.75 9.30 -6.92
C ALA A 250 -19.23 9.64 -8.33
N LEU A 251 -18.32 8.86 -8.91
CA LEU A 251 -17.91 9.02 -10.31
C LEU A 251 -18.99 8.55 -11.30
N GLY A 252 -20.00 7.79 -10.85
CA GLY A 252 -21.11 7.33 -11.69
C GLY A 252 -20.68 6.41 -12.83
N LEU A 253 -19.56 5.70 -12.66
CA LEU A 253 -19.02 4.81 -13.69
C LEU A 253 -19.88 3.54 -13.78
N PRO A 254 -20.16 3.01 -15.00
CA PRO A 254 -20.86 1.74 -15.13
C PRO A 254 -20.04 0.59 -14.55
N THR A 255 -20.68 -0.26 -13.73
CA THR A 255 -20.06 -1.49 -13.20
C THR A 255 -19.84 -2.49 -14.33
N LYS A 256 -18.60 -2.95 -14.47
CA LYS A 256 -18.18 -4.02 -15.38
C LYS A 256 -18.23 -5.38 -14.70
N THR A 257 -17.72 -5.46 -13.48
CA THR A 257 -17.65 -6.68 -12.67
C THR A 257 -18.18 -6.38 -11.28
N GLN A 258 -19.16 -7.16 -10.83
CA GLN A 258 -19.78 -6.99 -9.51
C GLN A 258 -18.80 -7.31 -8.39
N TRP A 259 -19.11 -6.79 -7.20
CA TRP A 259 -18.32 -6.97 -5.99
C TRP A 259 -18.11 -8.45 -5.67
N GLN A 260 -16.86 -8.91 -5.66
CA GLN A 260 -16.53 -10.31 -5.45
C GLN A 260 -15.20 -10.50 -4.70
N PRO A 261 -14.99 -11.64 -4.03
CA PRO A 261 -13.72 -11.91 -3.35
C PRO A 261 -12.59 -12.16 -4.34
N TRP A 262 -11.37 -11.83 -3.94
CA TRP A 262 -10.14 -12.33 -4.55
C TRP A 262 -9.35 -13.14 -3.52
N TYR A 263 -8.54 -14.08 -4.02
CA TYR A 263 -7.91 -15.10 -3.20
C TYR A 263 -6.40 -15.08 -3.33
N LEU A 264 -5.73 -15.39 -2.23
CA LEU A 264 -4.31 -15.73 -2.17
C LEU A 264 -4.18 -16.97 -1.28
N ASP A 265 -3.44 -17.99 -1.72
CA ASP A 265 -3.25 -19.24 -0.99
C ASP A 265 -4.56 -19.88 -0.49
N LYS A 266 -5.59 -19.87 -1.34
CA LYS A 266 -6.94 -20.40 -1.07
C LYS A 266 -7.69 -19.68 0.08
N GLN A 267 -7.20 -18.53 0.53
CA GLN A 267 -7.86 -17.66 1.51
C GLN A 267 -8.39 -16.39 0.84
N VAL A 268 -9.51 -15.87 1.34
CA VAL A 268 -10.02 -14.55 0.90
C VAL A 268 -9.04 -13.49 1.37
N ALA A 269 -8.29 -12.94 0.43
CA ALA A 269 -7.31 -11.88 0.66
C ALA A 269 -7.94 -10.48 0.57
N GLY A 270 -9.14 -10.39 0.00
CA GLY A 270 -9.96 -9.18 -0.01
C GLY A 270 -11.11 -9.28 -1.00
N ARG A 271 -11.63 -8.13 -1.43
CA ARG A 271 -12.69 -8.02 -2.44
C ARG A 271 -12.32 -7.00 -3.50
N PHE A 272 -12.97 -7.06 -4.64
CA PHE A 272 -12.83 -6.04 -5.67
C PHE A 272 -14.14 -5.82 -6.43
N VAL A 273 -14.22 -4.67 -7.07
CA VAL A 273 -15.24 -4.28 -8.04
C VAL A 273 -14.54 -3.60 -9.21
N GLU A 274 -14.98 -3.88 -10.43
CA GLU A 274 -14.49 -3.20 -11.63
C GLU A 274 -15.59 -2.33 -12.22
N TYR A 275 -15.23 -1.09 -12.53
CA TYR A 275 -16.02 -0.14 -13.29
C TYR A 275 -15.34 0.09 -14.64
N GLN A 276 -16.04 0.76 -15.56
CA GLN A 276 -15.42 1.21 -16.81
C GLN A 276 -14.29 2.22 -16.52
N GLY A 277 -13.04 1.78 -16.71
CA GLY A 277 -11.83 2.59 -16.53
C GLY A 277 -11.28 2.65 -15.11
N MET A 278 -11.94 2.03 -14.11
CA MET A 278 -11.48 2.04 -12.72
C MET A 278 -11.72 0.71 -12.01
N SER A 279 -10.78 0.27 -11.20
CA SER A 279 -10.93 -0.88 -10.30
C SER A 279 -10.75 -0.43 -8.85
N MET A 280 -11.61 -0.90 -7.96
CA MET A 280 -11.45 -0.72 -6.52
C MET A 280 -11.21 -2.09 -5.87
N VAL A 281 -10.17 -2.19 -5.05
CA VAL A 281 -9.76 -3.43 -4.38
C VAL A 281 -9.64 -3.19 -2.88
N THR A 282 -10.10 -4.13 -2.06
CA THR A 282 -9.83 -4.14 -0.62
C THR A 282 -8.80 -5.20 -0.30
N VAL A 283 -8.02 -4.98 0.76
CA VAL A 283 -7.12 -5.99 1.33
C VAL A 283 -7.56 -6.28 2.75
N ARG A 284 -7.95 -7.54 2.97
CA ARG A 284 -8.55 -8.01 4.22
C ARG A 284 -7.52 -8.03 5.35
N GLY A 285 -7.84 -7.36 6.45
CA GLY A 285 -7.00 -7.22 7.64
C GLY A 285 -5.77 -6.35 7.43
N ALA A 286 -5.68 -5.61 6.32
CA ALA A 286 -4.60 -4.64 6.10
C ALA A 286 -5.00 -3.26 6.63
N GLY A 287 -4.04 -2.53 7.19
CA GLY A 287 -4.20 -1.15 7.59
C GLY A 287 -3.90 -0.17 6.45
N HIS A 288 -3.55 1.07 6.83
CA HIS A 288 -3.23 2.17 5.93
C HIS A 288 -2.02 1.84 5.03
N LEU A 289 -1.00 1.22 5.61
CA LEU A 289 0.21 0.80 4.91
C LEU A 289 0.08 -0.67 4.48
N VAL A 290 -0.80 -0.95 3.52
CA VAL A 290 -1.11 -2.31 3.06
C VAL A 290 0.13 -3.19 2.83
N PRO A 291 1.19 -2.76 2.12
CA PRO A 291 2.37 -3.62 1.91
C PRO A 291 3.13 -3.95 3.20
N LEU A 292 3.03 -3.10 4.23
CA LEU A 292 3.63 -3.33 5.54
C LEU A 292 2.76 -4.27 6.38
N ASN A 293 1.44 -4.14 6.32
CA ASN A 293 0.52 -5.02 7.06
C ASN A 293 0.40 -6.42 6.43
N LYS A 294 0.39 -6.48 5.10
CA LYS A 294 0.05 -7.65 4.28
C LYS A 294 0.96 -7.72 3.03
N PRO A 295 2.25 -8.09 3.19
CA PRO A 295 3.24 -8.00 2.12
C PRO A 295 2.97 -8.92 0.94
N ALA A 296 2.48 -10.15 1.18
CA ALA A 296 2.19 -11.11 0.12
C ALA A 296 1.00 -10.65 -0.75
N GLU A 297 -0.04 -10.13 -0.10
CA GLU A 297 -1.20 -9.51 -0.73
C GLU A 297 -0.81 -8.25 -1.49
N GLY A 298 -0.01 -7.37 -0.89
CA GLY A 298 0.51 -6.15 -1.53
C GLY A 298 1.34 -6.45 -2.78
N LEU A 299 2.20 -7.48 -2.72
CA LEU A 299 2.96 -7.95 -3.89
C LEU A 299 2.05 -8.54 -4.97
N THR A 300 1.03 -9.29 -4.57
CA THR A 300 0.03 -9.85 -5.51
C THR A 300 -0.72 -8.74 -6.24
N LEU A 301 -1.13 -7.70 -5.51
CA LEU A 301 -1.80 -6.53 -6.10
C LEU A 301 -0.91 -5.82 -7.13
N ILE A 302 0.34 -5.48 -6.77
CA ILE A 302 1.22 -4.77 -7.71
C ILE A 302 1.56 -5.63 -8.93
N ASN A 303 1.77 -6.94 -8.76
CA ASN A 303 2.01 -7.84 -9.88
C ASN A 303 0.80 -7.94 -10.81
N THR A 304 -0.42 -8.01 -10.24
CA THR A 304 -1.66 -8.04 -11.03
C THR A 304 -1.85 -6.73 -11.78
N PHE A 305 -1.69 -5.60 -11.08
CA PHE A 305 -1.75 -4.27 -11.66
C PHE A 305 -0.78 -4.11 -12.84
N LEU A 306 0.46 -4.57 -12.69
CA LEU A 306 1.49 -4.48 -13.74
C LEU A 306 1.22 -5.44 -14.91
N ARG A 307 0.71 -6.65 -14.65
CA ARG A 307 0.36 -7.61 -15.72
C ARG A 307 -0.80 -7.11 -16.55
N ASP A 308 -1.76 -6.46 -15.93
CA ASP A 308 -2.88 -5.84 -16.62
C ASP A 308 -2.40 -4.76 -17.61
N LEU A 309 -1.23 -4.11 -17.41
CA LEU A 309 -0.61 -3.17 -18.35
C LEU A 309 -0.19 -3.79 -19.68
N GLY A 310 0.01 -5.10 -19.73
CA GLY A 310 0.58 -5.83 -20.87
C GLY A 310 -0.37 -6.10 -22.04
N GLY A 311 -1.63 -5.64 -22.00
CA GLY A 311 -2.53 -5.71 -23.16
C GLY A 311 -3.11 -7.09 -23.50
N ALA A 312 -2.91 -8.11 -22.67
CA ALA A 312 -3.71 -9.33 -22.76
C ALA A 312 -5.05 -9.06 -22.05
N GLY A 313 -6.10 -8.75 -22.83
CA GLY A 313 -7.48 -8.63 -22.36
C GLY A 313 -8.05 -9.96 -21.85
N GLY A 314 -7.49 -10.49 -20.77
CA GLY A 314 -8.03 -11.61 -20.00
C GLY A 314 -8.61 -11.07 -18.69
N ALA A 315 -9.77 -11.59 -18.30
CA ALA A 315 -10.35 -11.35 -16.99
C ALA A 315 -9.32 -11.59 -15.87
N ILE A 316 -9.44 -10.83 -14.78
CA ILE A 316 -8.67 -11.02 -13.54
C ILE A 316 -8.90 -12.45 -13.06
N ASN A 317 -7.98 -13.37 -13.37
CA ASN A 317 -8.02 -14.73 -12.87
C ASN A 317 -7.06 -14.85 -11.69
N CYS A 318 -7.54 -14.46 -10.50
CA CYS A 318 -6.87 -14.65 -9.21
C CYS A 318 -7.03 -16.10 -8.72
N SER A 319 -6.66 -17.07 -9.56
CA SER A 319 -6.55 -18.48 -9.19
C SER A 319 -5.15 -18.97 -9.51
N SER A 320 -4.18 -18.72 -8.63
CA SER A 320 -2.92 -19.45 -8.64
C SER A 320 -3.02 -20.63 -7.68
N SER A 321 -3.69 -21.69 -8.11
CA SER A 321 -3.17 -23.02 -7.83
C SER A 321 -2.08 -23.25 -8.86
N ASP A 322 -0.82 -23.13 -8.46
CA ASP A 322 0.32 -23.89 -9.00
C ASP A 322 1.59 -23.33 -8.38
N SER A 323 1.94 -23.92 -7.24
CA SER A 323 3.31 -23.99 -6.79
C SER A 323 4.05 -24.94 -7.72
N ASP A 324 4.76 -24.44 -8.74
CA ASP A 324 5.91 -25.15 -9.31
C ASP A 324 6.82 -24.25 -10.16
N SER A 325 8.07 -24.19 -9.71
CA SER A 325 9.32 -23.95 -10.46
C SER A 325 9.40 -22.87 -11.55
N PHE A 326 10.31 -21.92 -11.30
CA PHE A 326 11.06 -21.18 -12.32
C PHE A 326 11.56 -22.11 -13.44
N ASN A 327 10.97 -22.02 -14.64
CA ASN A 327 11.65 -22.19 -15.92
C ASN A 327 10.73 -21.71 -17.05
N ALA A 328 10.96 -20.50 -17.54
CA ALA A 328 10.31 -20.00 -18.74
C ALA A 328 11.14 -20.40 -19.98
N THR A 329 10.76 -21.49 -20.65
CA THR A 329 11.12 -21.73 -22.05
C THR A 329 10.06 -21.10 -22.95
N VAL A 330 10.50 -20.20 -23.81
CA VAL A 330 9.69 -19.56 -24.84
C VAL A 330 9.62 -20.49 -26.05
N ASN A 331 8.43 -20.93 -26.44
CA ASN A 331 8.19 -21.50 -27.78
C ASN A 331 7.30 -20.56 -28.58
N VAL A 332 7.87 -20.01 -29.65
CA VAL A 332 7.17 -19.27 -30.70
C VAL A 332 6.98 -20.22 -31.88
N SER A 333 5.75 -20.40 -32.35
CA SER A 333 5.49 -20.81 -33.74
C SER A 333 4.05 -20.48 -34.14
N GLY A 334 3.92 -19.70 -35.21
CA GLY A 334 2.65 -19.27 -35.78
C GLY A 334 1.95 -20.31 -36.66
N GLY A 335 0.68 -19.99 -36.93
CA GLY A 335 -0.19 -20.36 -38.08
C GLY A 335 -0.07 -21.74 -38.75
N ALA A 336 -1.16 -22.52 -38.68
CA ALA A 336 -2.00 -22.88 -39.84
C ALA A 336 -3.15 -23.86 -39.49
N ARG A 337 -4.35 -23.51 -39.95
CA ARG A 337 -5.50 -24.29 -40.49
C ARG A 337 -5.82 -25.74 -40.03
N THR A 338 -7.13 -25.90 -39.76
CA THR A 338 -8.08 -27.01 -40.08
C THR A 338 -7.91 -28.38 -39.41
N GLY A 339 -8.99 -28.86 -38.78
CA GLY A 339 -9.14 -30.29 -38.42
C GLY A 339 -10.29 -30.57 -37.45
N ARG A 340 -11.14 -31.54 -37.79
CA ARG A 340 -12.45 -31.90 -37.23
C ARG A 340 -12.34 -32.99 -36.14
N SER A 341 -13.34 -33.06 -35.24
CA SER A 341 -13.84 -34.27 -34.54
C SER A 341 -12.90 -34.94 -33.51
N SER A 342 -13.26 -35.26 -32.26
CA SER A 342 -14.40 -36.08 -31.82
C SER A 342 -14.50 -36.13 -30.29
N SER A 343 -15.72 -36.38 -29.84
CA SER A 343 -16.22 -36.65 -28.47
C SER A 343 -15.41 -37.67 -27.65
N LYS A 344 -15.31 -37.43 -26.33
CA LYS A 344 -15.56 -38.44 -25.28
C LYS A 344 -15.99 -37.77 -23.96
N ARG A 345 -17.14 -38.23 -23.44
CA ARG A 345 -17.75 -37.92 -22.13
C ARG A 345 -17.07 -38.71 -20.99
N ALA A 346 -17.06 -38.12 -19.79
CA ALA A 346 -17.38 -38.68 -18.46
C ALA A 346 -17.00 -37.60 -17.43
N LEU A 347 -17.88 -36.81 -16.81
CA LEU A 347 -18.93 -37.10 -15.82
C LEU A 347 -18.43 -37.79 -14.55
N ILE A 348 -18.10 -37.01 -13.50
CA ILE A 348 -18.45 -37.31 -12.10
C ILE A 348 -18.80 -36.00 -11.40
N VAL A 349 -20.01 -35.98 -10.85
CA VAL A 349 -20.58 -35.03 -9.89
C VAL A 349 -20.32 -35.57 -8.49
N ALA A 350 -19.96 -34.73 -7.53
CA ALA A 350 -20.47 -34.83 -6.16
C ALA A 350 -20.26 -33.51 -5.41
N ARG A 351 -21.37 -33.01 -4.84
CA ARG A 351 -21.44 -31.94 -3.86
C ARG A 351 -20.98 -32.47 -2.49
N ASN A 352 -20.38 -31.60 -1.68
CA ASN A 352 -20.98 -31.06 -0.48
C ASN A 352 -20.38 -29.68 -0.20
#